data_AF-A0A7W5C9Y4-F1
#
_entry.id   AF-A0A7W5C9Y4-F1
#
_cell.length_a   1.000
_cell.length_b   1.000
_cell.length_c   1.000
_cell.angle_alpha   90.00
_cell.angle_beta   90.00
_cell.angle_gamma   90.00
#
_symmetry.space_group_name_H-M   'P 1'
#
loop_
_entity.id
_entity.type
_entity.pdbx_description
1 polymer ?
#
loop_
_entity_poly.entity_id
_entity_poly.type
_entity_poly.pdbx_seq_one_letter_code
_entity_poly.pdbx_strand_id
1 'polypeptide(L)'
;MRFKELDIPYIEKVNQELLNHSRTLPSARVSKIICGGNPNYISIGGTFIREESLFGVSPKLSVEKIKQDLIYNAISPLLNEQSFAEYIIQNKEYWSWGENIRLKEQVPETALLSKCVLAITHEFSVTLQCDDLQDVEGLLDCLDEQTIYYRYTETTGKKLISLHGRLGTSQCRYLSLKYFLYENGEERSVVVKNQVDTLLSGMCWEDLYGKLKCSHSLYSGVLTDLKKVNLLGSYNANKRLTRINVETDRTTYATVLGMGHPKLTYDEGNLYSKYSLNHHPLLMDYYAELTQLNEQERAVQKKLFDSLYGIRDEQLIENLINIYLTDSYFPHIISIAGNTLTIDEYLIYTKRGKNVEHEGKYSCSLTGYSEIYDDNVEFYRYSVNDDKPAIQSRGEYDFGGEFSREARAELGISTSAGDWRYLGLMISGKANTHRNEVNNQPGTVDFEVLGQVIINQSLENVIKLQEKSIEKDENEAIYGIKVNMFKNKKERTRHLLSRFVEIVIQNKDLVILITLLYPFGLSIYNFIRLLSENTLNISGYVDKIAVKSVLEFIINIFLIIIFCLNFKKILNQKGHRKTLNVYEDRIENELLGLAVSIKRLSEKGISSYLFLGMIYMYIYTLTSDNKENSNT
;
A
#
# COMPACT_ATOMS: atom_id res chain seq x y z
N MET A 1 30.25 -13.51 -44.30
CA MET A 1 30.36 -14.97 -44.09
C MET A 1 29.01 -15.47 -43.61
N ARG A 2 28.34 -16.34 -44.36
CA ARG A 2 27.13 -17.06 -43.90
C ARG A 2 27.63 -18.25 -43.07
N PHE A 3 27.41 -18.22 -41.76
CA PHE A 3 27.70 -19.37 -40.91
C PHE A 3 26.62 -20.43 -41.12
N LYS A 4 27.07 -21.66 -41.40
CA LYS A 4 26.25 -22.85 -41.59
C LYS A 4 25.41 -23.12 -40.34
N GLU A 5 24.21 -23.64 -40.59
CA GLU A 5 23.28 -24.24 -39.64
C GLU A 5 24.04 -25.01 -38.55
N LEU A 6 23.83 -24.64 -37.29
CA LEU A 6 24.30 -25.43 -36.16
C LEU A 6 23.52 -26.76 -36.18
N ASP A 7 24.27 -27.85 -36.28
CA ASP A 7 23.76 -29.21 -36.41
C ASP A 7 22.87 -29.56 -35.20
N ILE A 8 21.57 -29.82 -35.44
CA ILE A 8 20.58 -30.18 -34.40
C ILE A 8 21.08 -31.32 -33.46
N PRO A 9 21.78 -32.36 -33.96
CA PRO A 9 22.37 -33.40 -33.11
C PRO A 9 23.42 -32.88 -32.11
N TYR A 10 24.12 -31.79 -32.42
CA TYR A 10 25.09 -31.18 -31.49
C TYR A 10 24.38 -30.47 -30.33
N ILE A 11 23.27 -29.78 -30.60
CA ILE A 11 22.44 -29.14 -29.57
C ILE A 11 21.82 -30.19 -28.64
N GLU A 12 21.30 -31.29 -29.19
CA GLU A 12 20.76 -32.40 -28.40
C GLU A 12 21.83 -33.07 -27.54
N LYS A 13 23.05 -33.26 -28.07
CA LYS A 13 24.18 -33.82 -27.33
C LYS A 13 24.61 -32.92 -26.16
N VAL A 14 24.73 -31.61 -26.39
CA VAL A 14 25.07 -30.63 -25.33
C VAL A 14 23.97 -30.59 -24.25
N ASN A 15 22.69 -30.64 -24.65
CA ASN A 15 21.57 -30.70 -23.70
C ASN A 15 21.59 -31.98 -22.85
N GLN A 16 21.92 -33.12 -23.44
CA GLN A 16 22.05 -34.39 -22.69
C GLN A 16 23.26 -34.38 -21.75
N GLU A 17 24.40 -33.83 -22.16
CA GLU A 17 25.57 -33.70 -21.29
C GLU A 17 25.29 -32.77 -20.10
N LEU A 18 24.60 -31.63 -20.31
CA LEU A 18 24.18 -30.72 -19.24
C LEU A 18 23.16 -31.35 -18.28
N LEU A 19 22.18 -32.10 -18.81
CA LEU A 19 21.23 -32.87 -18.00
C LEU A 19 21.94 -33.93 -17.16
N ASN A 20 22.90 -34.65 -17.74
CA ASN A 20 23.67 -35.65 -17.00
C ASN A 20 24.59 -35.03 -15.94
N HIS A 21 25.18 -33.86 -16.21
CA HIS A 21 25.98 -33.12 -15.22
C HIS A 21 25.11 -32.60 -14.06
N SER A 22 23.91 -32.08 -14.36
CA SER A 22 22.98 -31.61 -13.34
C SER A 22 22.53 -32.70 -12.37
N ARG A 23 22.41 -33.96 -12.84
CA ARG A 23 22.09 -35.13 -12.00
C ARG A 23 23.17 -35.50 -10.99
N THR A 24 24.39 -34.97 -11.14
CA THR A 24 25.51 -35.20 -10.19
C THR A 24 25.62 -34.13 -9.10
N LEU A 25 24.82 -33.05 -9.17
CA LEU A 25 24.78 -32.01 -8.14
C LEU A 25 23.80 -32.42 -7.01
N PRO A 26 24.24 -32.54 -5.75
CA PRO A 26 23.45 -33.15 -4.66
C PRO A 26 22.12 -32.46 -4.32
N SER A 27 21.89 -31.23 -4.76
CA SER A 27 20.75 -30.38 -4.36
C SER A 27 20.07 -29.64 -5.52
N ALA A 28 20.43 -29.91 -6.78
CA ALA A 28 19.94 -29.17 -7.94
C ALA A 28 19.15 -30.07 -8.90
N ARG A 29 17.84 -29.81 -9.05
CA ARG A 29 17.06 -30.37 -10.16
C ARG A 29 16.84 -29.28 -11.22
N VAL A 30 17.53 -29.38 -12.34
CA VAL A 30 17.26 -28.56 -13.53
C VAL A 30 15.94 -29.02 -14.13
N SER A 31 14.90 -28.19 -14.05
CA SER A 31 13.54 -28.55 -14.50
C SER A 31 13.30 -28.28 -15.98
N LYS A 32 14.03 -27.34 -16.59
CA LYS A 32 13.89 -26.97 -18.01
C LYS A 32 15.15 -26.29 -18.53
N ILE A 33 15.53 -26.58 -19.77
CA ILE A 33 16.53 -25.82 -20.54
C ILE A 33 15.77 -25.20 -21.71
N ILE A 34 15.76 -23.87 -21.82
CA ILE A 34 15.07 -23.16 -22.91
C ILE A 34 16.13 -22.64 -23.90
N CYS A 35 16.22 -23.24 -25.07
CA CYS A 35 17.02 -22.70 -26.17
C CYS A 35 16.18 -21.69 -26.97
N GLY A 36 16.50 -20.40 -26.89
CA GLY A 36 15.87 -19.36 -27.71
C GLY A 36 16.34 -19.42 -29.17
N GLY A 37 15.41 -19.24 -30.12
CA GLY A 37 15.62 -19.42 -31.57
C GLY A 37 16.46 -18.36 -32.29
N ASN A 38 17.42 -17.71 -31.63
CA ASN A 38 18.40 -16.86 -32.31
C ASN A 38 19.69 -17.67 -32.56
N PRO A 39 20.08 -17.94 -33.82
CA PRO A 39 21.26 -18.74 -34.12
C PRO A 39 22.59 -18.13 -33.63
N ASN A 40 22.57 -16.89 -33.13
CA ASN A 40 23.74 -16.20 -32.58
C ASN A 40 23.83 -16.22 -31.03
N TYR A 41 22.82 -16.74 -30.33
CA TYR A 41 22.81 -16.76 -28.86
C TYR A 41 22.13 -18.03 -28.32
N ILE A 42 22.88 -18.87 -27.61
CA ILE A 42 22.31 -19.92 -26.76
C ILE A 42 22.13 -19.30 -25.36
N SER A 43 20.90 -18.92 -25.02
CA SER A 43 20.54 -18.67 -23.62
C SER A 43 20.33 -20.03 -22.96
N ILE A 44 21.07 -20.32 -21.89
CA ILE A 44 20.84 -21.50 -21.03
C ILE A 44 20.32 -20.94 -19.71
N GLY A 45 19.00 -20.86 -19.58
CA GLY A 45 18.34 -20.65 -18.29
C GLY A 45 18.10 -22.02 -17.64
N GLY A 46 18.60 -22.21 -16.43
CA GLY A 46 18.26 -23.35 -15.59
C GLY A 46 17.59 -22.84 -14.32
N THR A 47 16.35 -23.28 -14.06
CA THR A 47 15.69 -23.01 -12.78
C THR A 47 16.20 -24.03 -11.77
N PHE A 48 16.94 -23.56 -10.76
CA PHE A 48 17.36 -24.38 -9.64
C PHE A 48 16.24 -24.40 -8.61
N ILE A 49 15.63 -25.55 -8.39
CA ILE A 49 14.63 -25.72 -7.34
C ILE A 49 15.38 -25.98 -6.03
N ARG A 50 15.67 -24.94 -5.27
CA ARG A 50 15.93 -25.09 -3.84
C ARG A 50 14.56 -25.14 -3.16
N GLU A 51 14.34 -26.08 -2.23
CA GLU A 51 13.20 -25.92 -1.32
C GLU A 51 13.48 -24.66 -0.50
N GLU A 52 12.76 -23.59 -0.80
CA GLU A 52 12.91 -22.33 -0.08
C GLU A 52 12.60 -22.55 1.39
N SER A 53 13.47 -22.04 2.26
CA SER A 53 13.30 -22.20 3.69
C SER A 53 12.25 -21.19 4.20
N LEU A 54 11.39 -21.63 5.11
CA LEU A 54 10.41 -20.75 5.75
C LEU A 54 11.02 -20.18 7.03
N PHE A 55 10.91 -18.86 7.22
CA PHE A 55 11.19 -18.17 8.46
C PHE A 55 9.89 -17.67 9.12
N GLY A 56 9.70 -17.99 10.40
CA GLY A 56 8.58 -17.59 11.22
C GLY A 56 7.44 -18.61 11.29
N VAL A 57 6.22 -18.09 11.46
CA VAL A 57 4.99 -18.86 11.61
C VAL A 57 4.62 -19.58 10.31
N SER A 58 4.30 -20.87 10.43
CA SER A 58 3.88 -21.75 9.35
C SER A 58 2.57 -21.28 8.72
N PRO A 59 2.45 -21.24 7.38
CA PRO A 59 1.17 -20.96 6.72
C PRO A 59 0.10 -22.01 7.01
N LYS A 60 0.48 -23.17 7.56
CA LYS A 60 -0.44 -24.21 8.05
C LYS A 60 -1.27 -23.76 9.26
N LEU A 61 -0.76 -22.81 10.05
CA LEU A 61 -1.54 -22.21 11.14
C LEU A 61 -2.49 -21.17 10.54
N SER A 62 -3.64 -21.63 10.06
CA SER A 62 -4.64 -20.77 9.41
C SER A 62 -5.41 -19.91 10.41
N VAL A 63 -6.02 -18.84 9.92
CA VAL A 63 -6.97 -17.99 10.66
C VAL A 63 -8.08 -18.84 11.28
N GLU A 64 -8.64 -19.78 10.51
CA GLU A 64 -9.71 -20.66 11.01
C GLU A 64 -9.19 -21.61 12.10
N LYS A 65 -7.96 -22.13 11.96
CA LYS A 65 -7.33 -22.95 12.99
C LYS A 65 -7.13 -22.17 14.30
N ILE A 66 -6.61 -20.95 14.22
CA ILE A 66 -6.48 -20.05 15.38
C ILE A 66 -7.83 -19.74 16.01
N LYS A 67 -8.83 -19.44 15.19
CA LYS A 67 -10.19 -19.15 15.64
C LYS A 67 -10.80 -20.36 16.36
N GLN A 68 -10.65 -21.56 15.82
CA GLN A 68 -11.14 -22.78 16.49
C GLN A 68 -10.39 -23.07 17.79
N ASP A 69 -9.05 -23.05 17.75
CA ASP A 69 -8.23 -23.50 18.87
C ASP A 69 -8.19 -22.48 20.02
N LEU A 70 -8.10 -21.19 19.68
CA LEU A 70 -7.88 -20.10 20.65
C LEU A 70 -9.14 -19.31 20.98
N ILE A 71 -10.07 -19.19 20.05
CA ILE A 71 -11.23 -18.30 20.22
C ILE A 71 -12.49 -19.07 20.53
N TYR A 72 -12.76 -20.21 19.88
CA TYR A 72 -14.03 -20.94 20.03
C TYR A 72 -13.95 -22.14 20.95
N ASN A 73 -12.76 -22.69 21.17
CA ASN A 73 -12.56 -23.79 22.10
C ASN A 73 -13.16 -23.47 23.48
N ALA A 74 -13.92 -24.41 24.05
CA ALA A 74 -14.52 -24.27 25.37
C ALA A 74 -13.46 -23.98 26.44
N ILE A 75 -12.27 -24.57 26.28
CA ILE A 75 -11.09 -24.32 27.10
C ILE A 75 -10.06 -23.61 26.22
N SER A 76 -10.20 -22.30 26.12
CA SER A 76 -9.25 -21.48 25.35
C SER A 76 -7.89 -21.42 26.05
N PRO A 77 -6.78 -21.58 25.31
CA PRO A 77 -5.44 -21.32 25.84
C PRO A 77 -5.21 -19.88 26.29
N LEU A 78 -6.03 -18.90 25.89
CA LEU A 78 -5.86 -17.49 26.26
C LEU A 78 -6.28 -17.16 27.70
N LEU A 79 -6.82 -18.12 28.46
CA LEU A 79 -7.41 -17.88 29.78
C LEU A 79 -6.37 -17.58 30.88
N ASN A 80 -5.16 -18.13 30.77
CA ASN A 80 -4.08 -17.95 31.73
C ASN A 80 -2.74 -18.31 31.09
N GLU A 81 -1.67 -17.82 31.71
CA GLU A 81 -0.29 -17.99 31.24
C GLU A 81 0.10 -19.46 31.07
N GLN A 82 -0.28 -20.34 32.00
CA GLN A 82 0.05 -21.76 31.93
C GLN A 82 -0.60 -22.45 30.73
N SER A 83 -1.91 -22.25 30.52
CA SER A 83 -2.64 -22.87 29.40
C SER A 83 -2.13 -22.36 28.06
N PHE A 84 -1.74 -21.08 28.00
CA PHE A 84 -1.14 -20.48 26.81
C PHE A 84 0.24 -21.10 26.53
N ALA A 85 1.11 -21.18 27.54
CA ALA A 85 2.42 -21.79 27.41
C ALA A 85 2.34 -23.27 26.97
N GLU A 86 1.41 -24.04 27.55
CA GLU A 86 1.14 -25.44 27.15
C GLU A 86 0.71 -25.53 25.68
N TYR A 87 -0.19 -24.66 25.22
CA TYR A 87 -0.58 -24.59 23.82
C TYR A 87 0.62 -24.29 22.91
N ILE A 88 1.45 -23.30 23.26
CA ILE A 88 2.62 -22.95 22.45
C ILE A 88 3.60 -24.13 22.39
N ILE A 89 3.83 -24.84 23.51
CA ILE A 89 4.71 -26.02 23.56
C ILE A 89 4.17 -27.16 22.68
N GLN A 90 2.87 -27.42 22.71
CA GLN A 90 2.22 -28.47 21.93
C GLN A 90 2.20 -28.18 20.42
N ASN A 91 2.38 -26.92 20.04
CA ASN A 91 2.26 -26.44 18.66
C ASN A 91 3.55 -25.77 18.15
N LYS A 92 4.71 -26.13 18.74
CA LYS A 92 6.03 -25.58 18.36
C LYS A 92 6.40 -25.83 16.91
N GLU A 93 5.85 -26.88 16.29
CA GLU A 93 6.05 -27.22 14.89
C GLU A 93 5.51 -26.16 13.92
N TYR A 94 4.67 -25.22 14.38
CA TYR A 94 4.26 -24.07 13.58
C TYR A 94 5.34 -22.98 13.47
N TRP A 95 6.49 -23.09 14.14
CA TRP A 95 7.59 -22.16 13.96
C TRP A 95 8.73 -22.77 13.14
N SER A 96 9.37 -21.95 12.30
CA SER A 96 10.57 -22.33 11.53
C SER A 96 11.59 -21.20 11.50
N TRP A 97 12.88 -21.50 11.66
CA TRP A 97 13.96 -20.49 11.67
C TRP A 97 14.55 -20.16 10.30
N GLY A 98 14.11 -20.83 9.24
CA GLY A 98 14.89 -20.90 8.00
C GLY A 98 16.26 -21.57 8.23
N GLU A 99 17.05 -21.71 7.17
CA GLU A 99 18.38 -22.35 7.28
C GLU A 99 19.43 -21.43 7.91
N ASN A 100 19.30 -20.10 7.75
CA ASN A 100 20.36 -19.15 8.07
C ASN A 100 20.35 -18.61 9.52
N ILE A 101 19.22 -18.65 10.24
CA ILE A 101 19.12 -18.07 11.61
C ILE A 101 19.43 -19.11 12.70
N ARG A 102 19.55 -20.40 12.35
CA ARG A 102 19.89 -21.50 13.27
C ARG A 102 21.20 -21.32 14.05
N LEU A 103 22.06 -20.38 13.65
CA LEU A 103 23.35 -20.11 14.28
C LEU A 103 23.31 -19.10 15.44
N LYS A 104 22.16 -18.46 15.72
CA LYS A 104 22.00 -17.52 16.84
C LYS A 104 21.28 -18.24 18.00
N GLU A 105 22.02 -19.08 18.75
CA GLU A 105 21.54 -19.96 19.84
C GLU A 105 20.88 -19.25 21.07
N GLN A 106 20.40 -18.01 20.94
CA GLN A 106 19.94 -17.18 22.06
C GLN A 106 18.52 -16.60 21.90
N VAL A 107 17.81 -16.85 20.79
CA VAL A 107 16.44 -16.34 20.64
C VAL A 107 15.42 -17.43 20.99
N PRO A 108 14.52 -17.22 21.97
CA PRO A 108 13.54 -18.24 22.32
C PRO A 108 12.49 -18.30 21.21
N GLU A 109 12.53 -19.31 20.35
CA GLU A 109 11.52 -19.58 19.32
C GLU A 109 10.11 -19.57 19.92
N THR A 110 10.00 -20.11 21.13
CA THR A 110 8.78 -20.10 21.94
C THR A 110 8.29 -18.66 22.20
N ALA A 111 9.16 -17.73 22.55
CA ALA A 111 8.79 -16.33 22.80
C ALA A 111 8.27 -15.63 21.53
N LEU A 112 8.94 -15.83 20.40
CA LEU A 112 8.52 -15.24 19.12
C LEU A 112 7.22 -15.85 18.60
N LEU A 113 7.06 -17.17 18.68
CA LEU A 113 5.82 -17.85 18.34
C LEU A 113 4.67 -17.36 19.23
N SER A 114 4.87 -17.30 20.54
CA SER A 114 3.91 -16.73 21.50
C SER A 114 3.49 -15.32 21.12
N LYS A 115 4.46 -14.44 20.80
CA LYS A 115 4.21 -13.07 20.37
C LYS A 115 3.39 -13.03 19.07
N CYS A 116 3.75 -13.83 18.06
CA CYS A 116 3.04 -13.86 16.79
C CYS A 116 1.62 -14.40 16.94
N VAL A 117 1.42 -15.48 17.70
CA VAL A 117 0.09 -16.04 17.99
C VAL A 117 -0.79 -14.99 18.67
N LEU A 118 -0.28 -14.28 19.67
CA LEU A 118 -1.05 -13.21 20.33
C LEU A 118 -1.37 -12.06 19.36
N ALA A 119 -0.40 -11.62 18.55
CA ALA A 119 -0.63 -10.58 17.54
C ALA A 119 -1.79 -10.95 16.61
N ILE A 120 -1.84 -12.20 16.15
CA ILE A 120 -2.94 -12.70 15.31
C ILE A 120 -4.25 -12.73 16.09
N THR A 121 -4.27 -13.18 17.34
CA THR A 121 -5.51 -13.17 18.15
C THR A 121 -6.06 -11.76 18.37
N HIS A 122 -5.19 -10.74 18.44
CA HIS A 122 -5.61 -9.35 18.59
C HIS A 122 -6.35 -8.79 17.37
N GLU A 123 -6.21 -9.40 16.20
CA GLU A 123 -6.90 -8.96 15.00
C GLU A 123 -8.36 -9.48 14.95
N PHE A 124 -8.72 -10.39 15.85
CA PHE A 124 -10.11 -10.76 16.11
C PHE A 124 -10.69 -9.85 17.17
N SER A 125 -11.65 -9.02 16.78
CA SER A 125 -12.26 -8.09 17.72
C SER A 125 -13.76 -7.93 17.53
N VAL A 126 -14.39 -7.39 18.55
CA VAL A 126 -15.79 -6.98 18.57
C VAL A 126 -15.90 -5.62 19.22
N THR A 127 -16.59 -4.70 18.55
CA THR A 127 -16.79 -3.35 19.05
C THR A 127 -18.08 -3.30 19.86
N LEU A 128 -17.93 -3.01 21.14
CA LEU A 128 -19.00 -2.71 22.07
C LEU A 128 -19.30 -1.21 22.02
N GLN A 129 -20.58 -0.85 21.99
CA GLN A 129 -21.04 0.53 22.07
C GLN A 129 -21.71 0.75 23.42
N CYS A 130 -21.23 1.73 24.18
CA CYS A 130 -21.77 2.14 25.46
C CYS A 130 -22.50 3.49 25.31
N ASP A 131 -23.56 3.69 26.08
CA ASP A 131 -24.38 4.91 26.03
C ASP A 131 -23.69 6.06 26.82
N ASP A 132 -23.11 5.78 27.99
CA ASP A 132 -22.41 6.75 28.83
C ASP A 132 -21.01 6.31 29.31
N LEU A 133 -20.31 7.22 29.99
CA LEU A 133 -18.93 6.98 30.47
C LEU A 133 -18.92 6.06 31.70
N GLN A 134 -20.00 6.02 32.48
CA GLN A 134 -20.09 5.19 33.67
C GLN A 134 -20.23 3.72 33.29
N ASP A 135 -20.95 3.42 32.21
CA ASP A 135 -21.00 2.08 31.60
C ASP A 135 -19.63 1.65 31.08
N VAL A 136 -18.86 2.57 30.49
CA VAL A 136 -17.47 2.32 30.08
C VAL A 136 -16.62 1.97 31.30
N GLU A 137 -16.56 2.85 32.30
CA GLU A 137 -15.76 2.65 33.51
C GLU A 137 -16.13 1.34 34.22
N GLY A 138 -17.43 1.07 34.42
CA GLY A 138 -17.90 -0.16 35.04
C GLY A 138 -17.55 -1.41 34.23
N LEU A 139 -17.58 -1.34 32.89
CA LEU A 139 -17.16 -2.46 32.04
C LEU A 139 -15.65 -2.66 32.13
N LEU A 140 -14.86 -1.59 32.09
CA LEU A 140 -13.41 -1.66 32.17
C LEU A 140 -12.94 -2.20 33.52
N ASP A 141 -13.57 -1.80 34.63
CA ASP A 141 -13.31 -2.35 35.96
C ASP A 141 -13.55 -3.87 36.02
N CYS A 142 -14.54 -4.36 35.26
CA CYS A 142 -14.82 -5.80 35.16
C CYS A 142 -13.82 -6.54 34.25
N LEU A 143 -13.20 -5.83 33.31
CA LEU A 143 -12.22 -6.38 32.36
C LEU A 143 -10.77 -6.29 32.84
N ASP A 144 -10.50 -5.57 33.94
CA ASP A 144 -9.15 -5.35 34.48
C ASP A 144 -8.46 -6.63 35.01
N GLU A 145 -9.17 -7.77 34.99
CA GLU A 145 -8.61 -9.10 35.24
C GLU A 145 -7.68 -9.58 34.10
N GLN A 146 -6.44 -9.09 34.15
CA GLN A 146 -5.16 -9.55 33.60
C GLN A 146 -5.04 -10.26 32.23
N THR A 147 -6.06 -10.52 31.40
CA THR A 147 -5.87 -11.35 30.18
C THR A 147 -6.55 -10.85 28.92
N ILE A 148 -7.28 -9.73 28.99
CA ILE A 148 -8.09 -9.24 27.87
C ILE A 148 -7.53 -7.90 27.39
N TYR A 149 -7.27 -7.81 26.08
CA TYR A 149 -6.90 -6.55 25.44
C TYR A 149 -8.16 -5.82 24.96
N TYR A 150 -8.26 -4.54 25.29
CA TYR A 150 -9.34 -3.68 24.82
C TYR A 150 -8.82 -2.31 24.37
N ARG A 151 -9.56 -1.69 23.45
CA ARG A 151 -9.31 -0.34 22.97
C ARG A 151 -10.58 0.50 23.11
N TYR A 152 -10.52 1.54 23.94
CA TYR A 152 -11.57 2.55 24.00
C TYR A 152 -11.44 3.52 22.82
N THR A 153 -12.54 4.03 22.28
CA THR A 153 -12.52 5.09 21.26
C THR A 153 -13.79 5.91 21.37
N GLU A 154 -13.67 7.24 21.32
CA GLU A 154 -14.81 8.14 21.31
C GLU A 154 -14.93 8.83 19.95
N THR A 155 -16.04 8.60 19.26
CA THR A 155 -16.29 9.15 17.92
C THR A 155 -17.68 9.76 17.84
N THR A 156 -17.77 11.07 17.57
CA THR A 156 -19.04 11.80 17.31
C THR A 156 -20.23 11.32 18.15
N GLY A 157 -20.10 11.38 19.48
CA GLY A 157 -21.17 11.04 20.43
C GLY A 157 -21.35 9.55 20.73
N LYS A 158 -20.58 8.65 20.10
CA LYS A 158 -20.53 7.22 20.44
C LYS A 158 -19.28 6.91 21.27
N LYS A 159 -19.47 6.13 22.35
CA LYS A 159 -18.38 5.57 23.17
C LYS A 159 -18.22 4.11 22.81
N LEU A 160 -17.06 3.75 22.28
CA LEU A 160 -16.79 2.43 21.72
C LEU A 160 -15.68 1.73 22.50
N ILE A 161 -15.85 0.45 22.79
CA ILE A 161 -14.83 -0.42 23.39
C ILE A 161 -14.64 -1.60 22.44
N SER A 162 -13.50 -1.66 21.76
CA SER A 162 -13.14 -2.84 20.97
C SER A 162 -12.49 -3.86 21.89
N LEU A 163 -13.13 -5.02 22.08
CA LEU A 163 -12.56 -6.16 22.79
C LEU A 163 -11.84 -7.06 21.80
N HIS A 164 -10.61 -7.44 22.10
CA HIS A 164 -9.78 -8.27 21.25
C HIS A 164 -9.51 -9.62 21.91
N GLY A 165 -9.59 -10.71 21.14
CA GLY A 165 -9.43 -12.07 21.66
C GLY A 165 -10.68 -12.63 22.36
N ARG A 166 -10.49 -13.37 23.45
CA ARG A 166 -11.55 -14.11 24.16
C ARG A 166 -11.59 -13.76 25.64
N LEU A 167 -12.79 -13.52 26.19
CA LEU A 167 -13.02 -13.43 27.63
C LEU A 167 -13.14 -14.84 28.24
N GLY A 168 -12.71 -15.02 29.48
CA GLY A 168 -12.95 -16.27 30.18
C GLY A 168 -14.42 -16.47 30.53
N THR A 169 -14.82 -17.74 30.70
CA THR A 169 -16.21 -18.11 31.01
C THR A 169 -16.68 -17.50 32.32
N SER A 170 -15.81 -17.34 33.31
CA SER A 170 -16.10 -16.62 34.55
C SER A 170 -16.41 -15.15 34.29
N GLN A 171 -15.63 -14.48 33.44
CA GLN A 171 -15.87 -13.09 33.05
C GLN A 171 -17.15 -12.94 32.24
N CYS A 172 -17.41 -13.81 31.25
CA CYS A 172 -18.67 -13.82 30.50
C CYS A 172 -19.87 -13.93 31.44
N ARG A 173 -19.83 -14.86 32.41
CA ARG A 173 -20.89 -15.03 33.41
C ARG A 173 -21.04 -13.79 34.29
N TYR A 174 -19.94 -13.22 34.75
CA TYR A 174 -19.96 -12.03 35.60
C TYR A 174 -20.52 -10.81 34.86
N LEU A 175 -20.10 -10.59 33.61
CA LEU A 175 -20.63 -9.53 32.75
C LEU A 175 -22.11 -9.77 32.40
N SER A 176 -22.52 -11.02 32.22
CA SER A 176 -23.92 -11.41 32.02
C SER A 176 -24.82 -11.16 33.23
N LEU A 177 -24.28 -10.82 34.40
CA LEU A 177 -25.05 -10.39 35.58
C LEU A 177 -25.19 -8.87 35.67
N LYS A 178 -24.44 -8.11 34.87
CA LYS A 178 -24.36 -6.64 34.95
C LYS A 178 -24.77 -5.93 33.68
N TYR A 179 -24.61 -6.59 32.54
CA TYR A 179 -24.83 -6.03 31.23
C TYR A 179 -25.61 -6.98 30.32
N PHE A 180 -26.46 -6.42 29.46
CA PHE A 180 -27.07 -7.09 28.32
C PHE A 180 -26.42 -6.64 27.01
N LEU A 181 -26.32 -7.59 26.08
CA LEU A 181 -25.83 -7.37 24.73
C LEU A 181 -26.99 -7.33 23.74
N TYR A 182 -26.98 -6.34 22.86
CA TYR A 182 -27.92 -6.18 21.77
C TYR A 182 -27.20 -6.05 20.43
N GLU A 183 -27.64 -6.81 19.44
CA GLU A 183 -27.14 -6.67 18.07
C GLU A 183 -27.60 -5.32 17.50
N ASN A 184 -26.65 -4.47 17.13
CA ASN A 184 -26.95 -3.27 16.38
C ASN A 184 -27.17 -3.66 14.91
N GLY A 185 -28.20 -3.13 14.25
CA GLY A 185 -28.45 -3.39 12.83
C GLY A 185 -27.32 -2.88 11.91
N GLU A 186 -26.41 -2.06 12.43
CA GLU A 186 -25.11 -1.83 11.83
C GLU A 186 -24.21 -3.03 12.13
N GLU A 187 -23.83 -3.80 11.10
CA GLU A 187 -23.09 -5.07 11.20
C GLU A 187 -21.81 -5.03 12.09
N ARG A 188 -21.34 -3.86 12.54
CA ARG A 188 -20.02 -3.62 13.12
C ARG A 188 -20.00 -3.30 14.62
N SER A 189 -21.13 -3.25 15.33
CA SER A 189 -21.11 -3.05 16.80
C SER A 189 -22.18 -3.81 17.56
N VAL A 190 -21.92 -4.08 18.83
CA VAL A 190 -22.87 -4.65 19.80
C VAL A 190 -23.14 -3.59 20.86
N VAL A 191 -24.40 -3.26 21.11
CA VAL A 191 -24.76 -2.27 22.14
C VAL A 191 -24.77 -2.95 23.50
N VAL A 192 -24.09 -2.35 24.47
CA VAL A 192 -24.02 -2.81 25.85
C VAL A 192 -24.92 -1.92 26.69
N LYS A 193 -25.83 -2.54 27.47
CA LYS A 193 -26.71 -1.82 28.40
C LYS A 193 -26.70 -2.43 29.79
N ASN A 194 -26.83 -1.60 30.80
CA ASN A 194 -26.96 -2.04 32.19
C ASN A 194 -28.27 -2.83 32.42
N GLN A 195 -28.23 -3.89 33.23
CA GLN A 195 -29.40 -4.74 33.51
C GLN A 195 -30.55 -4.05 34.24
N VAL A 196 -30.30 -2.88 34.84
CA VAL A 196 -31.31 -2.15 35.61
C VAL A 196 -32.49 -1.68 34.72
N ASP A 197 -32.33 -1.63 33.38
CA ASP A 197 -33.25 -0.94 32.49
C ASP A 197 -34.16 -1.81 31.57
N THR A 198 -34.15 -3.15 31.54
CA THR A 198 -35.14 -3.89 30.68
C THR A 198 -35.35 -5.38 30.96
N LEU A 199 -36.60 -5.83 30.71
CA LEU A 199 -37.14 -7.21 30.71
C LEU A 199 -37.11 -7.86 29.30
N LEU A 200 -36.00 -7.78 28.57
CA LEU A 200 -35.92 -8.28 27.19
C LEU A 200 -34.84 -9.34 26.98
N SER A 201 -35.07 -10.23 26.01
CA SER A 201 -34.15 -11.30 25.59
C SER A 201 -32.90 -10.73 24.92
N GLY A 202 -31.81 -10.65 25.67
CA GLY A 202 -30.48 -10.26 25.16
C GLY A 202 -29.65 -11.46 24.68
N MET A 203 -28.57 -11.16 23.96
CA MET A 203 -27.53 -12.11 23.58
C MET A 203 -26.66 -12.46 24.80
N CYS A 204 -26.20 -13.72 24.93
CA CYS A 204 -25.23 -14.05 25.99
C CYS A 204 -23.82 -13.63 25.61
N TRP A 205 -22.96 -13.36 26.59
CA TRP A 205 -21.59 -12.91 26.30
C TRP A 205 -20.75 -13.96 25.56
N GLU A 206 -21.12 -15.24 25.66
CA GLU A 206 -20.50 -16.32 24.88
C GLU A 206 -20.87 -16.28 23.38
N ASP A 207 -22.05 -15.78 23.01
CA ASP A 207 -22.47 -15.64 21.61
C ASP A 207 -21.66 -14.56 20.87
N LEU A 208 -21.05 -13.63 21.61
CA LEU A 208 -20.17 -12.57 21.11
C LEU A 208 -19.03 -13.14 20.24
N TYR A 209 -18.54 -14.34 20.56
CA TYR A 209 -17.44 -14.96 19.82
C TYR A 209 -17.84 -15.34 18.40
N GLY A 210 -19.10 -15.74 18.18
CA GLY A 210 -19.64 -15.96 16.84
C GLY A 210 -19.70 -14.67 16.00
N LYS A 211 -19.57 -13.49 16.64
CA LYS A 211 -19.59 -12.17 16.02
C LYS A 211 -18.22 -11.51 15.92
N LEU A 212 -17.16 -12.13 16.46
CA LEU A 212 -15.80 -11.62 16.33
C LEU A 212 -15.43 -11.49 14.85
N LYS A 213 -14.92 -10.32 14.51
CA LYS A 213 -14.45 -10.02 13.16
C LYS A 213 -12.94 -10.06 13.16
N CYS A 214 -12.40 -10.79 12.20
CA CYS A 214 -11.00 -10.69 11.83
C CYS A 214 -10.84 -9.41 10.98
N SER A 215 -9.84 -8.58 11.25
CA SER A 215 -9.42 -7.59 10.26
C SER A 215 -9.09 -8.35 8.96
N HIS A 216 -9.58 -7.86 7.82
CA HIS A 216 -9.41 -8.60 6.56
C HIS A 216 -7.91 -8.81 6.27
N SER A 217 -7.07 -7.88 6.72
CA SER A 217 -5.61 -7.86 6.69
C SER A 217 -4.89 -9.06 7.31
N LEU A 218 -5.56 -9.95 8.05
CA LEU A 218 -4.92 -11.14 8.64
C LEU A 218 -4.72 -12.28 7.63
N TYR A 219 -4.47 -11.91 6.38
CA TYR A 219 -4.14 -12.85 5.33
C TYR A 219 -2.86 -13.58 5.73
N SER A 220 -2.92 -14.90 5.90
CA SER A 220 -1.72 -15.75 6.02
C SER A 220 -1.03 -15.84 4.65
N GLY A 221 -0.84 -14.70 3.98
CA GLY A 221 -0.06 -14.61 2.76
C GLY A 221 1.37 -14.99 3.08
N VAL A 222 1.97 -15.79 2.21
CA VAL A 222 3.39 -16.06 2.30
C VAL A 222 4.09 -14.89 1.63
N LEU A 223 5.03 -14.27 2.33
CA LEU A 223 5.73 -13.08 1.88
C LEU A 223 7.17 -13.44 1.49
N THR A 224 7.73 -12.65 0.58
CA THR A 224 9.14 -12.72 0.20
C THR A 224 10.03 -12.11 1.29
N ASP A 225 10.95 -12.88 1.86
CA ASP A 225 11.90 -12.43 2.88
C ASP A 225 13.30 -12.29 2.30
N LEU A 226 13.79 -11.07 2.14
CA LEU A 226 15.09 -10.76 1.57
C LEU A 226 16.23 -11.22 2.48
N LYS A 227 17.11 -12.08 1.96
CA LYS A 227 18.28 -12.57 2.68
C LYS A 227 19.58 -11.97 2.19
N LYS A 228 19.67 -11.66 0.90
CA LYS A 228 20.90 -11.12 0.31
C LYS A 228 20.64 -10.32 -0.95
N VAL A 229 21.46 -9.31 -1.17
CA VAL A 229 21.52 -8.53 -2.42
C VAL A 229 22.92 -8.68 -3.01
N ASN A 230 23.03 -9.02 -4.28
CA ASN A 230 24.32 -9.05 -4.98
C ASN A 230 24.26 -8.19 -6.25
N LEU A 231 25.17 -7.24 -6.41
CA LEU A 231 25.32 -6.49 -7.65
C LEU A 231 26.19 -7.30 -8.61
N LEU A 232 25.62 -7.74 -9.73
CA LEU A 232 26.31 -8.57 -10.72
C LEU A 232 27.12 -7.74 -11.74
N GLY A 233 27.27 -6.44 -11.49
CA GLY A 233 27.89 -5.50 -12.41
C GLY A 233 27.09 -5.29 -13.70
N SER A 234 27.68 -4.51 -14.60
CA SER A 234 27.05 -4.13 -15.86
C SER A 234 27.03 -5.32 -16.85
N TYR A 235 25.88 -5.61 -17.45
CA TYR A 235 25.78 -6.72 -18.42
C TYR A 235 26.73 -6.51 -19.60
N ASN A 236 27.53 -7.52 -19.97
CA ASN A 236 28.55 -7.39 -21.03
C ASN A 236 27.99 -6.87 -22.38
N ALA A 237 26.71 -7.14 -22.67
CA ALA A 237 26.06 -6.65 -23.89
C ALA A 237 25.45 -5.24 -23.74
N ASN A 238 25.19 -4.77 -22.51
CA ASN A 238 24.70 -3.42 -22.25
C ASN A 238 25.24 -2.90 -20.91
N LYS A 239 26.29 -2.07 -20.98
CA LYS A 239 26.92 -1.49 -19.79
C LYS A 239 26.01 -0.57 -18.98
N ARG A 240 24.84 -0.20 -19.51
CA ARG A 240 23.84 0.67 -18.86
C ARG A 240 22.84 -0.10 -17.99
N LEU A 241 22.84 -1.43 -18.06
CA LEU A 241 21.96 -2.27 -17.25
C LEU A 241 22.73 -2.80 -16.05
N THR A 242 22.35 -2.34 -14.86
CA THR A 242 22.75 -2.92 -13.59
C THR A 242 21.87 -4.14 -13.31
N ARG A 243 22.48 -5.28 -13.04
CA ARG A 243 21.77 -6.49 -12.62
C ARG A 243 21.92 -6.66 -11.12
N ILE A 244 20.78 -6.74 -10.45
CA ILE A 244 20.70 -7.02 -9.02
C ILE A 244 20.17 -8.45 -8.88
N ASN A 245 20.89 -9.29 -8.17
CA ASN A 245 20.41 -10.61 -7.77
C ASN A 245 19.97 -10.53 -6.32
N VAL A 246 18.70 -10.83 -6.06
CA VAL A 246 18.16 -10.93 -4.71
C VAL A 246 18.00 -12.39 -4.34
N GLU A 247 18.52 -12.78 -3.18
CA GLU A 247 18.29 -14.09 -2.59
C GLU A 247 17.21 -13.93 -1.52
N THR A 248 16.19 -14.77 -1.59
CA THR A 248 15.00 -14.68 -0.75
C THR A 248 14.68 -16.02 -0.11
N ASP A 249 14.14 -15.95 1.09
CA ASP A 249 13.39 -17.03 1.74
C ASP A 249 11.90 -16.66 1.77
N ARG A 250 11.12 -17.46 2.48
CA ARG A 250 9.69 -17.27 2.67
C ARG A 250 9.42 -16.87 4.11
N THR A 251 8.45 -16.01 4.33
CA THR A 251 7.89 -15.74 5.66
C THR A 251 6.37 -15.56 5.56
N THR A 252 5.70 -15.20 6.63
CA THR A 252 4.25 -15.02 6.65
C THR A 252 3.85 -13.68 7.23
N TYR A 253 2.70 -13.14 6.82
CA TYR A 253 2.14 -11.93 7.43
C TYR A 253 2.03 -12.04 8.95
N ALA A 254 1.62 -13.22 9.45
CA ALA A 254 1.60 -13.55 10.88
C ALA A 254 2.94 -13.27 11.59
N THR A 255 4.04 -13.65 10.95
CA THR A 255 5.41 -13.40 11.44
C THR A 255 5.72 -11.91 11.45
N VAL A 256 5.42 -11.21 10.34
CA VAL A 256 5.66 -9.77 10.21
C VAL A 256 4.85 -8.98 11.24
N LEU A 257 3.57 -9.33 11.41
CA LEU A 257 2.65 -8.75 12.36
C LEU A 257 3.18 -8.89 13.80
N GLY A 258 3.58 -10.10 14.18
CA GLY A 258 4.12 -10.39 15.49
C GLY A 258 5.48 -9.78 15.76
N MET A 259 6.36 -9.69 14.75
CA MET A 259 7.72 -9.21 14.95
C MET A 259 7.83 -7.69 14.88
N GLY A 260 7.17 -7.02 13.93
CA GLY A 260 7.49 -5.62 13.59
C GLY A 260 6.34 -4.66 13.34
N HIS A 261 5.06 -5.06 13.42
CA HIS A 261 4.00 -4.15 12.97
C HIS A 261 3.59 -3.10 14.03
N PRO A 262 3.71 -1.79 13.73
CA PRO A 262 3.44 -0.72 14.70
C PRO A 262 1.96 -0.53 15.06
N LYS A 263 1.00 -1.13 14.34
CA LYS A 263 -0.45 -1.01 14.64
C LYS A 263 -0.84 -1.52 16.04
N LEU A 264 -0.05 -2.42 16.62
CA LEU A 264 -0.27 -2.96 17.97
C LEU A 264 0.51 -2.18 19.05
N THR A 265 1.12 -1.04 18.69
CA THR A 265 1.82 -0.18 19.64
C THR A 265 0.92 0.95 20.15
N TYR A 266 1.11 1.24 21.44
CA TYR A 266 0.40 2.18 22.28
C TYR A 266 -0.03 3.47 21.55
N ASP A 267 -1.32 3.79 21.61
CA ASP A 267 -1.83 5.08 21.14
C ASP A 267 -1.64 6.09 22.28
N GLU A 268 -0.56 6.88 22.21
CA GLU A 268 -0.11 7.81 23.27
C GLU A 268 -1.16 8.88 23.68
N GLY A 269 -2.32 8.94 23.03
CA GLY A 269 -3.45 9.80 23.41
C GLY A 269 -4.59 9.13 24.18
N ASN A 270 -4.54 7.80 24.40
CA ASN A 270 -5.69 7.05 24.90
C ASN A 270 -5.41 6.44 26.28
N LEU A 271 -5.86 7.15 27.33
CA LEU A 271 -5.73 6.80 28.77
C LEU A 271 -6.19 5.38 29.12
N TYR A 272 -6.96 4.72 28.24
CA TYR A 272 -7.57 3.42 28.47
C TYR A 272 -7.03 2.31 27.54
N SER A 273 -6.02 2.57 26.69
CA SER A 273 -5.40 1.51 25.88
C SER A 273 -4.26 0.84 26.66
N LYS A 274 -4.50 -0.38 27.17
CA LYS A 274 -3.58 -1.08 28.05
C LYS A 274 -2.70 -2.04 27.22
N TYR A 275 -1.39 -1.89 27.35
CA TYR A 275 -0.31 -2.78 26.89
C TYR A 275 0.18 -2.64 25.43
N SER A 276 1.51 -2.53 25.29
CA SER A 276 2.19 -2.98 24.08
C SER A 276 2.27 -4.51 24.08
N LEU A 277 2.30 -5.15 22.92
CA LEU A 277 2.23 -6.61 22.81
C LEU A 277 3.25 -7.34 23.70
N ASN A 278 4.49 -6.84 23.82
CA ASN A 278 5.51 -7.45 24.70
C ASN A 278 5.12 -7.44 26.19
N HIS A 279 4.30 -6.50 26.63
CA HIS A 279 3.83 -6.39 28.02
C HIS A 279 2.50 -7.14 28.24
N HIS A 280 2.07 -7.95 27.26
CA HIS A 280 0.89 -8.76 27.41
C HIS A 280 1.09 -9.73 28.59
N PRO A 281 0.13 -9.89 29.51
CA PRO A 281 0.31 -10.75 30.69
C PRO A 281 0.64 -12.22 30.38
N LEU A 282 0.22 -12.71 29.22
CA LEU A 282 0.60 -14.04 28.71
C LEU A 282 2.03 -14.15 28.14
N LEU A 283 2.79 -13.05 28.11
CA LEU A 283 4.19 -13.00 27.65
C LEU A 283 5.17 -12.59 28.75
N MET A 284 4.74 -12.49 30.01
CA MET A 284 5.59 -11.99 31.09
C MET A 284 6.84 -12.85 31.29
N ASP A 285 6.70 -14.17 31.21
CA ASP A 285 7.83 -15.12 31.21
C ASP A 285 8.83 -14.92 30.06
N TYR A 286 8.46 -14.23 28.98
CA TYR A 286 9.30 -13.97 27.80
C TYR A 286 9.71 -12.49 27.65
N TYR A 287 9.30 -11.63 28.58
CA TYR A 287 9.41 -10.18 28.43
C TYR A 287 10.87 -9.71 28.26
N ALA A 288 11.79 -10.28 29.03
CA ALA A 288 13.20 -9.90 29.01
C ALA A 288 13.84 -10.22 27.66
N GLU A 289 13.58 -11.41 27.12
CA GLU A 289 14.12 -11.87 25.85
C GLU A 289 13.56 -11.09 24.67
N LEU A 290 12.24 -10.81 24.67
CA LEU A 290 11.60 -9.99 23.64
C LEU A 290 12.12 -8.54 23.66
N THR A 291 12.42 -8.00 24.84
CA THR A 291 12.99 -6.66 25.00
C THR A 291 14.42 -6.61 24.48
N GLN A 292 15.24 -7.60 24.82
CA GLN A 292 16.61 -7.72 24.32
C GLN A 292 16.66 -7.84 22.79
N LEU A 293 15.78 -8.65 22.20
CA LEU A 293 15.67 -8.80 20.74
C LEU A 293 15.33 -7.46 20.06
N ASN A 294 14.42 -6.68 20.64
CA ASN A 294 14.08 -5.34 20.15
C ASN A 294 15.24 -4.34 20.26
N GLU A 295 16.03 -4.41 21.34
CA GLU A 295 17.24 -3.59 21.50
C GLU A 295 18.32 -3.92 20.46
N GLN A 296 18.54 -5.21 20.22
CA GLN A 296 19.49 -5.68 19.21
C GLN A 296 19.07 -5.24 17.80
N GLU A 297 17.80 -5.41 17.45
CA GLU A 297 17.28 -4.98 16.15
C GLU A 297 17.42 -3.46 15.96
N ARG A 298 17.11 -2.66 16.98
CA ARG A 298 17.32 -1.20 16.93
C ARG A 298 18.78 -0.83 16.69
N ALA A 299 19.71 -1.49 17.36
CA ALA A 299 21.13 -1.23 17.20
C ALA A 299 21.60 -1.53 15.76
N VAL A 300 21.14 -2.64 15.19
CA VAL A 300 21.46 -3.08 13.83
C VAL A 300 20.87 -2.13 12.78
N GLN A 301 19.60 -1.73 12.92
CA GLN A 301 18.96 -0.73 12.06
C GLN A 301 19.65 0.64 12.12
N LYS A 302 19.96 1.12 13.34
CA LYS A 302 20.67 2.40 13.52
C LYS A 302 22.02 2.37 12.82
N LYS A 303 22.79 1.30 12.99
CA LYS A 303 24.09 1.11 12.33
C LYS A 303 23.95 1.15 10.80
N LEU A 304 22.93 0.51 10.22
CA LEU A 304 22.67 0.58 8.78
C LEU A 304 22.48 2.02 8.31
N PHE A 305 21.50 2.74 8.87
CA PHE A 305 21.15 4.09 8.38
C PHE A 305 22.23 5.14 8.65
N ASP A 306 22.92 5.05 9.79
CA ASP A 306 24.07 5.91 10.08
C ASP A 306 25.19 5.67 9.06
N SER A 307 25.40 4.42 8.65
CA SER A 307 26.43 4.07 7.67
C SER A 307 26.05 4.47 6.25
N LEU A 308 24.78 4.35 5.85
CA LEU A 308 24.34 4.71 4.49
C LEU A 308 24.38 6.22 4.21
N TYR A 309 24.47 7.07 5.23
CA TYR A 309 24.36 8.51 5.07
C TYR A 309 25.50 9.09 4.21
N GLY A 310 25.13 9.62 3.03
CA GLY A 310 26.08 10.28 2.12
C GLY A 310 26.93 9.34 1.27
N ILE A 311 26.74 8.02 1.38
CA ILE A 311 27.44 7.04 0.54
C ILE A 311 26.83 7.01 -0.86
N ARG A 312 27.70 6.93 -1.88
CA ARG A 312 27.33 6.75 -3.29
C ARG A 312 27.96 5.52 -3.94
N ASP A 313 28.86 4.83 -3.24
CA ASP A 313 29.51 3.62 -3.73
C ASP A 313 28.52 2.44 -3.62
N GLU A 314 28.10 1.92 -4.77
CA GLU A 314 27.09 0.87 -4.86
C GLU A 314 27.56 -0.44 -4.20
N GLN A 315 28.86 -0.78 -4.29
CA GLN A 315 29.40 -2.00 -3.69
C GLN A 315 29.46 -1.89 -2.17
N LEU A 316 29.80 -0.69 -1.66
CA LEU A 316 29.75 -0.43 -0.22
C LEU A 316 28.31 -0.47 0.30
N ILE A 317 27.36 0.08 -0.46
CA ILE A 317 25.92 0.00 -0.13
C ILE A 317 25.47 -1.47 -0.07
N GLU A 318 25.79 -2.28 -1.09
CA GLU A 318 25.50 -3.72 -1.10
C GLU A 318 26.05 -4.43 0.15
N ASN A 319 27.32 -4.17 0.50
CA ASN A 319 27.95 -4.77 1.67
C ASN A 319 27.25 -4.38 2.98
N LEU A 320 26.88 -3.11 3.14
CA LEU A 320 26.18 -2.63 4.33
C LEU A 320 24.79 -3.25 4.46
N ILE A 321 24.07 -3.39 3.34
CA ILE A 321 22.77 -4.07 3.29
C ILE A 321 22.93 -5.52 3.71
N ASN A 322 23.88 -6.26 3.13
CA ASN A 322 24.08 -7.67 3.45
C ASN A 322 24.52 -7.90 4.90
N ILE A 323 25.31 -6.98 5.49
CA ILE A 323 25.62 -7.00 6.92
C ILE A 323 24.32 -6.84 7.74
N TYR A 324 23.48 -5.87 7.39
CA TYR A 324 22.19 -5.67 8.05
C TYR A 324 21.29 -6.91 7.97
N LEU A 325 21.10 -7.46 6.77
CA LEU A 325 20.27 -8.65 6.53
C LEU A 325 20.78 -9.89 7.29
N THR A 326 22.10 -9.98 7.50
CA THR A 326 22.72 -11.07 8.29
C THR A 326 22.53 -10.85 9.79
N ASP A 327 22.69 -9.60 10.25
CA ASP A 327 22.68 -9.25 11.67
C ASP A 327 21.26 -9.12 12.24
N SER A 328 20.28 -8.73 11.43
CA SER A 328 18.89 -8.55 11.84
C SER A 328 18.22 -9.87 12.22
N TYR A 329 17.19 -9.76 13.08
CA TYR A 329 16.32 -10.87 13.46
C TYR A 329 14.94 -10.80 12.81
N PHE A 330 14.63 -9.69 12.15
CA PHE A 330 13.31 -9.41 11.63
C PHE A 330 13.20 -9.92 10.19
N PRO A 331 11.99 -10.31 9.74
CA PRO A 331 11.77 -10.57 8.33
C PRO A 331 11.93 -9.27 7.52
N HIS A 332 12.55 -9.36 6.35
CA HIS A 332 12.82 -8.24 5.45
C HIS A 332 11.96 -8.35 4.20
N ILE A 333 10.74 -7.84 4.29
CA ILE A 333 9.77 -8.03 3.22
C ILE A 333 10.15 -7.22 1.99
N ILE A 334 10.12 -7.87 0.82
CA ILE A 334 10.20 -7.17 -0.46
C ILE A 334 8.79 -6.74 -0.86
N SER A 335 8.55 -5.44 -0.89
CA SER A 335 7.35 -4.84 -1.49
C SER A 335 7.62 -4.39 -2.92
N ILE A 336 6.55 -4.02 -3.61
CA ILE A 336 6.59 -3.36 -4.90
C ILE A 336 6.04 -1.95 -4.78
N ALA A 337 6.65 -1.00 -5.49
CA ALA A 337 6.16 0.36 -5.61
C ALA A 337 6.16 0.79 -7.09
N GLY A 338 4.96 1.03 -7.62
CA GLY A 338 4.74 1.22 -9.05
C GLY A 338 4.36 2.66 -9.41
N ASN A 339 4.91 3.14 -10.52
CA ASN A 339 4.53 4.38 -11.17
C ASN A 339 3.78 4.10 -12.47
N THR A 340 2.57 4.62 -12.59
CA THR A 340 1.74 4.51 -13.78
C THR A 340 1.66 5.85 -14.47
N LEU A 341 2.13 5.92 -15.71
CA LEU A 341 2.05 7.11 -16.56
C LEU A 341 0.92 6.93 -17.58
N THR A 342 -0.03 7.86 -17.57
CA THR A 342 -1.17 7.84 -18.50
C THR A 342 -0.79 8.36 -19.89
N ILE A 343 -1.61 8.06 -20.89
CA ILE A 343 -1.42 8.53 -22.27
C ILE A 343 -1.47 10.07 -22.39
N ASP A 344 -2.13 10.75 -21.44
CA ASP A 344 -2.15 12.23 -21.34
C ASP A 344 -1.01 12.80 -20.46
N GLU A 345 -0.01 11.96 -20.17
CA GLU A 345 1.25 12.26 -19.48
C GLU A 345 1.06 12.70 -18.02
N TYR A 346 0.10 12.09 -17.31
CA TYR A 346 -0.02 12.23 -15.87
C TYR A 346 0.58 11.02 -15.18
N LEU A 347 1.48 11.27 -14.24
CA LEU A 347 1.93 10.28 -13.28
C LEU A 347 0.84 10.14 -12.20
N ILE A 348 0.36 8.93 -11.99
CA ILE A 348 -0.73 8.65 -11.05
C ILE A 348 -0.19 8.58 -9.62
N TYR A 349 -0.96 9.10 -8.68
CA TYR A 349 -0.72 8.92 -7.25
C TYR A 349 -2.04 8.83 -6.50
N THR A 350 -2.06 8.04 -5.43
CA THR A 350 -3.29 7.74 -4.69
C THR A 350 -3.26 8.39 -3.31
N LYS A 351 -4.45 8.60 -2.73
CA LYS A 351 -4.62 8.90 -1.31
C LYS A 351 -5.20 7.64 -0.65
N ARG A 352 -4.50 7.10 0.33
CA ARG A 352 -4.87 5.88 1.06
C ARG A 352 -6.22 6.06 1.75
N GLY A 353 -7.03 5.01 1.67
CA GLY A 353 -8.37 4.89 2.25
C GLY A 353 -8.39 4.93 3.77
N LYS A 354 -9.56 4.68 4.36
CA LYS A 354 -9.71 4.51 5.80
C LYS A 354 -9.45 3.07 6.20
N ASN A 355 -8.91 2.84 7.40
CA ASN A 355 -8.59 1.51 7.93
C ASN A 355 -7.53 0.74 7.14
N VAL A 356 -6.72 1.43 6.33
CA VAL A 356 -5.57 0.83 5.65
C VAL A 356 -4.27 1.38 6.20
N GLU A 357 -3.15 0.70 5.89
CA GLU A 357 -1.83 1.21 6.25
C GLU A 357 -1.60 2.59 5.65
N HIS A 358 -1.13 3.51 6.50
CA HIS A 358 -0.89 4.89 6.12
C HIS A 358 -2.16 5.65 5.69
N GLU A 359 -3.31 5.38 6.34
CA GLU A 359 -4.59 6.08 6.14
C GLU A 359 -4.45 7.60 5.90
N GLY A 360 -5.14 8.08 4.86
CA GLY A 360 -5.19 9.50 4.48
C GLY A 360 -3.91 10.06 3.87
N LYS A 361 -2.83 9.27 3.79
CA LYS A 361 -1.56 9.68 3.20
C LYS A 361 -1.54 9.44 1.70
N TYR A 362 -0.71 10.20 1.00
CA TYR A 362 -0.53 10.03 -0.44
C TYR A 362 0.54 8.96 -0.72
N SER A 363 0.31 8.03 -1.64
CA SER A 363 1.30 7.03 -2.07
C SER A 363 1.64 7.20 -3.55
N CYS A 364 2.55 6.39 -4.10
CA CYS A 364 2.73 6.28 -5.55
C CYS A 364 1.48 5.64 -6.21
N SER A 365 1.58 5.20 -7.47
CA SER A 365 0.37 4.72 -8.18
C SER A 365 -0.19 3.45 -7.55
N LEU A 366 0.69 2.54 -7.12
CA LEU A 366 0.34 1.29 -6.45
C LEU A 366 1.48 0.88 -5.53
N THR A 367 1.13 0.22 -4.43
CA THR A 367 2.09 -0.33 -3.45
C THR A 367 1.53 -1.62 -2.88
N GLY A 368 2.32 -2.68 -2.87
CA GLY A 368 1.88 -3.96 -2.32
C GLY A 368 3.05 -4.77 -1.77
N TYR A 369 2.78 -5.66 -0.83
CA TYR A 369 3.77 -6.66 -0.44
C TYR A 369 3.89 -7.71 -1.55
N SER A 370 5.11 -8.19 -1.85
CA SER A 370 5.27 -9.26 -2.83
C SER A 370 4.95 -10.59 -2.16
N GLU A 371 3.81 -11.16 -2.53
CA GLU A 371 3.32 -12.44 -2.00
C GLU A 371 3.78 -13.62 -2.85
N ILE A 372 3.92 -14.79 -2.22
CA ILE A 372 4.27 -16.06 -2.85
C ILE A 372 3.07 -17.00 -2.73
N TYR A 373 2.66 -17.59 -3.84
CA TYR A 373 1.59 -18.58 -3.86
C TYR A 373 2.00 -19.86 -3.10
N ASP A 374 1.26 -20.20 -2.06
CA ASP A 374 1.40 -21.45 -1.29
C ASP A 374 0.04 -22.15 -1.17
N ASP A 375 -0.01 -23.42 -1.58
CA ASP A 375 -1.20 -24.28 -1.52
C ASP A 375 -1.75 -24.52 -0.10
N ASN A 376 -0.92 -24.29 0.93
CA ASN A 376 -1.29 -24.37 2.35
C ASN A 376 -2.06 -23.12 2.81
N VAL A 377 -2.04 -22.02 2.04
CA VAL A 377 -2.83 -20.83 2.33
C VAL A 377 -4.25 -21.07 1.82
N GLU A 378 -5.13 -21.40 2.75
CA GLU A 378 -6.49 -21.88 2.47
C GLU A 378 -7.32 -20.88 1.65
N PHE A 379 -7.19 -19.58 1.89
CA PHE A 379 -7.97 -18.55 1.21
C PHE A 379 -7.65 -18.43 -0.28
N TYR A 380 -6.42 -18.73 -0.74
CA TYR A 380 -6.08 -18.68 -2.17
C TYR A 380 -6.92 -19.66 -3.01
N ARG A 381 -7.58 -20.64 -2.40
CA ARG A 381 -8.51 -21.55 -3.08
C ARG A 381 -9.85 -20.90 -3.41
N TYR A 382 -10.22 -19.87 -2.66
CA TYR A 382 -11.51 -19.19 -2.75
C TYR A 382 -11.39 -17.73 -3.23
N SER A 383 -10.17 -17.18 -3.30
CA SER A 383 -9.94 -15.83 -3.79
C SER A 383 -10.22 -15.72 -5.30
N VAL A 384 -10.67 -14.53 -5.71
CA VAL A 384 -10.79 -14.17 -7.11
C VAL A 384 -9.41 -14.25 -7.76
N ASN A 385 -9.31 -14.65 -9.03
CA ASN A 385 -8.00 -14.81 -9.69
C ASN A 385 -7.13 -13.55 -9.68
N ASP A 386 -7.73 -12.37 -9.52
CA ASP A 386 -7.04 -11.09 -9.44
C ASP A 386 -6.37 -10.85 -8.07
N ASP A 387 -6.66 -11.68 -7.08
CA ASP A 387 -6.15 -11.63 -5.70
C ASP A 387 -5.35 -12.90 -5.34
N LYS A 388 -4.75 -13.53 -6.37
CA LYS A 388 -3.82 -14.65 -6.19
C LYS A 388 -2.40 -14.14 -6.44
N PRO A 389 -1.42 -14.49 -5.59
CA PRO A 389 -0.03 -14.12 -5.83
C PRO A 389 0.43 -14.53 -7.23
N ALA A 390 1.09 -13.60 -7.91
CA ALA A 390 1.72 -13.84 -9.20
C ALA A 390 3.01 -14.63 -9.03
N ILE A 391 3.77 -14.38 -7.95
CA ILE A 391 4.97 -15.16 -7.64
C ILE A 391 4.57 -16.57 -7.24
N GLN A 392 5.06 -17.55 -7.98
CA GLN A 392 4.85 -18.96 -7.67
C GLN A 392 5.91 -19.44 -6.66
N SER A 393 5.54 -20.34 -5.75
CA SER A 393 6.49 -21.02 -4.84
C SER A 393 7.59 -21.82 -5.53
N ARG A 394 7.53 -21.96 -6.86
CA ARG A 394 8.55 -22.60 -7.69
C ARG A 394 8.75 -21.77 -8.95
N GLY A 395 9.91 -21.15 -9.11
CA GLY A 395 10.25 -20.43 -10.32
C GLY A 395 11.06 -19.17 -10.06
N GLU A 396 11.20 -18.35 -11.10
CA GLU A 396 11.70 -16.99 -10.96
C GLU A 396 10.60 -16.10 -10.39
N TYR A 397 10.95 -15.18 -9.50
CA TYR A 397 10.01 -14.23 -8.92
C TYR A 397 9.62 -13.19 -9.97
N ASP A 398 8.35 -13.18 -10.35
CA ASP A 398 7.79 -12.25 -11.31
C ASP A 398 7.17 -11.02 -10.61
N PHE A 399 8.03 -10.08 -10.21
CA PHE A 399 7.58 -8.80 -9.66
C PHE A 399 6.76 -7.99 -10.67
N GLY A 400 6.95 -8.19 -11.98
CA GLY A 400 6.14 -7.59 -13.06
C GLY A 400 4.70 -8.08 -12.97
N GLY A 401 4.54 -9.37 -12.71
CA GLY A 401 3.26 -10.00 -12.38
C GLY A 401 2.60 -9.38 -11.16
N GLU A 402 3.34 -9.18 -10.07
CA GLU A 402 2.83 -8.49 -8.86
C GLU A 402 2.39 -7.06 -9.17
N PHE A 403 3.19 -6.28 -9.90
CA PHE A 403 2.78 -4.93 -10.30
C PHE A 403 1.49 -4.93 -11.11
N SER A 404 1.34 -5.87 -12.05
CA SER A 404 0.13 -6.02 -12.83
C SER A 404 -1.08 -6.50 -12.02
N ARG A 405 -0.86 -7.33 -11.00
CA ARG A 405 -1.89 -7.77 -10.06
C ARG A 405 -2.41 -6.58 -9.25
N GLU A 406 -1.54 -5.83 -8.59
CA GLU A 406 -1.92 -4.66 -7.78
C GLU A 406 -2.56 -3.56 -8.63
N ALA A 407 -2.03 -3.29 -9.83
CA ALA A 407 -2.62 -2.32 -10.75
C ALA A 407 -4.07 -2.67 -11.13
N ARG A 408 -4.38 -3.97 -11.21
CA ARG A 408 -5.73 -4.45 -11.50
C ARG A 408 -6.62 -4.39 -10.26
N ALA A 409 -6.14 -4.91 -9.13
CA ALA A 409 -6.88 -4.98 -7.88
C ALA A 409 -7.24 -3.59 -7.34
N GLU A 410 -6.27 -2.67 -7.30
CA GLU A 410 -6.43 -1.32 -6.75
C GLU A 410 -7.00 -0.32 -7.76
N LEU A 411 -6.48 -0.28 -9.00
CA LEU A 411 -6.79 0.77 -9.98
C LEU A 411 -7.72 0.32 -11.12
N GLY A 412 -7.99 -0.99 -11.25
CA GLY A 412 -8.75 -1.55 -12.37
C GLY A 412 -8.00 -1.49 -13.71
N ILE A 413 -6.67 -1.35 -13.68
CA ILE A 413 -5.84 -1.24 -14.88
C ILE A 413 -5.32 -2.62 -15.27
N SER A 414 -5.53 -3.02 -16.52
CA SER A 414 -4.95 -4.24 -17.07
C SER A 414 -3.63 -3.95 -17.77
N THR A 415 -2.53 -4.47 -17.21
CA THR A 415 -1.20 -4.49 -17.81
C THR A 415 -0.67 -5.92 -17.85
N SER A 416 0.34 -6.19 -18.68
CA SER A 416 1.09 -7.44 -18.65
C SER A 416 2.39 -7.26 -17.85
N ALA A 417 2.90 -8.35 -17.28
CA ALA A 417 4.13 -8.33 -16.48
C ALA A 417 5.33 -7.72 -17.24
N GLY A 418 5.41 -7.99 -18.57
CA GLY A 418 6.48 -7.48 -19.43
C GLY A 418 6.38 -5.99 -19.77
N ASP A 419 5.27 -5.32 -19.46
CA ASP A 419 5.11 -3.88 -19.71
C ASP A 419 5.82 -3.02 -18.65
N TRP A 420 6.16 -3.63 -17.50
CA TRP A 420 6.80 -2.93 -16.39
C TRP A 420 8.31 -2.78 -16.60
N ARG A 421 8.76 -1.53 -16.61
CA ARG A 421 10.18 -1.18 -16.57
C ARG A 421 10.63 -1.09 -15.11
N TYR A 422 11.55 -1.95 -14.72
CA TYR A 422 12.22 -1.86 -13.42
C TYR A 422 13.13 -0.62 -13.36
N LEU A 423 13.00 0.15 -12.28
CA LEU A 423 13.79 1.35 -12.02
C LEU A 423 14.92 1.09 -11.01
N GLY A 424 14.74 0.14 -10.09
CA GLY A 424 15.74 -0.22 -9.09
C GLY A 424 15.14 -0.86 -7.85
N LEU A 425 15.97 -1.01 -6.82
CA LEU A 425 15.59 -1.42 -5.48
C LEU A 425 15.76 -0.22 -4.55
N MET A 426 14.73 0.11 -3.77
CA MET A 426 14.78 1.15 -2.75
C MET A 426 14.85 0.51 -1.37
N ILE A 427 15.57 1.16 -0.47
CA ILE A 427 15.55 0.85 0.96
C ILE A 427 15.11 2.09 1.70
N SER A 428 14.06 1.96 2.49
CA SER A 428 13.58 3.02 3.36
C SER A 428 13.36 2.49 4.77
N GLY A 429 13.30 3.39 5.73
CA GLY A 429 12.94 3.03 7.09
C GLY A 429 13.16 4.20 8.02
N LYS A 430 12.72 4.02 9.25
CA LYS A 430 12.99 4.98 10.31
C LYS A 430 13.93 4.32 11.31
N ALA A 431 15.19 4.76 11.30
CA ALA A 431 15.99 4.64 12.52
C ALA A 431 15.24 5.43 13.59
N ASN A 432 14.70 4.74 14.61
CA ASN A 432 14.12 5.39 15.78
C ASN A 432 15.24 6.12 16.51
N THR A 433 15.55 7.34 16.05
CA THR A 433 16.75 8.03 16.49
C THR A 433 16.55 8.62 17.87
N HIS A 434 15.46 9.31 18.20
CA HIS A 434 15.37 9.96 19.53
C HIS A 434 13.95 10.33 20.06
N ARG A 435 12.83 9.84 19.50
CA ARG A 435 11.50 10.39 19.89
C ARG A 435 10.46 9.44 20.51
N ASN A 436 10.61 8.12 20.43
CA ASN A 436 9.64 7.19 21.01
C ASN A 436 10.31 6.23 22.01
N GLU A 437 10.97 6.78 23.04
CA GLU A 437 11.49 5.98 24.17
C GLU A 437 10.37 5.21 24.89
N VAL A 438 9.13 5.68 24.79
CA VAL A 438 7.96 5.11 25.48
C VAL A 438 7.60 3.70 25.00
N ASN A 439 7.87 3.35 23.74
CA ASN A 439 7.40 2.07 23.16
C ASN A 439 8.49 1.01 22.92
N ASN A 440 9.78 1.35 23.00
CA ASN A 440 10.93 0.43 22.87
C ASN A 440 10.93 -0.54 21.64
N GLN A 441 10.02 -0.41 20.68
CA GLN A 441 9.98 -1.25 19.48
C GLN A 441 10.93 -0.72 18.38
N PRO A 442 11.59 -1.61 17.63
CA PRO A 442 12.31 -1.23 16.42
C PRO A 442 11.35 -0.70 15.34
N GLY A 443 11.88 0.12 14.43
CA GLY A 443 11.13 0.56 13.25
C GLY A 443 11.09 -0.55 12.19
N THR A 444 10.33 -0.33 11.12
CA THR A 444 10.42 -1.17 9.93
C THR A 444 11.51 -0.65 8.99
N VAL A 445 12.21 -1.58 8.34
CA VAL A 445 13.07 -1.31 7.18
C VAL A 445 12.39 -1.96 5.99
N ASP A 446 11.98 -1.13 5.04
CA ASP A 446 11.21 -1.51 3.88
C ASP A 446 12.14 -1.65 2.68
N PHE A 447 12.01 -2.76 1.94
CA PHE A 447 12.74 -3.02 0.71
C PHE A 447 11.74 -3.04 -0.45
N GLU A 448 11.88 -2.12 -1.40
CA GLU A 448 10.86 -1.95 -2.44
C GLU A 448 11.47 -2.08 -3.83
N VAL A 449 10.91 -2.98 -4.64
CA VAL A 449 11.19 -3.02 -6.07
C VAL A 449 10.43 -1.88 -6.72
N LEU A 450 11.14 -1.01 -7.44
CA LEU A 450 10.57 0.13 -8.12
C LEU A 450 10.25 -0.20 -9.57
N GLY A 451 9.01 0.04 -9.98
CA GLY A 451 8.52 -0.20 -11.34
C GLY A 451 7.88 1.02 -11.98
N GLN A 452 7.89 1.07 -13.30
CA GLN A 452 7.12 2.04 -14.07
C GLN A 452 6.43 1.39 -15.27
N VAL A 453 5.20 1.81 -15.55
CA VAL A 453 4.47 1.44 -16.77
C VAL A 453 3.84 2.66 -17.43
N ILE A 454 3.72 2.63 -18.76
CA ILE A 454 2.95 3.61 -19.54
C ILE A 454 1.69 2.92 -20.02
N ILE A 455 0.54 3.55 -19.83
CA ILE A 455 -0.76 2.97 -20.15
C ILE A 455 -1.51 3.80 -21.20
N ASN A 456 -2.38 3.15 -21.97
CA ASN A 456 -3.16 3.78 -23.03
C ASN A 456 -4.43 4.51 -22.52
N GLN A 457 -4.69 4.48 -21.22
CA GLN A 457 -5.80 5.16 -20.58
C GLN A 457 -5.40 6.58 -20.15
N SER A 458 -6.34 7.52 -20.21
CA SER A 458 -6.19 8.85 -19.62
C SER A 458 -6.43 8.80 -18.10
N LEU A 459 -5.98 9.83 -17.37
CA LEU A 459 -6.23 9.92 -15.92
C LEU A 459 -7.73 9.85 -15.59
N GLU A 460 -8.59 10.49 -16.39
CA GLU A 460 -10.04 10.45 -16.18
C GLU A 460 -10.60 9.03 -16.30
N ASN A 461 -10.07 8.24 -17.23
CA ASN A 461 -10.50 6.86 -17.38
C ASN A 461 -10.02 6.00 -16.21
N VAL A 462 -8.81 6.23 -15.70
CA VAL A 462 -8.31 5.50 -14.52
C VAL A 462 -9.17 5.78 -13.29
N ILE A 463 -9.55 7.04 -13.05
CA ILE A 463 -10.46 7.39 -11.93
C ILE A 463 -11.77 6.59 -12.02
N LYS A 464 -12.36 6.49 -13.23
CA LYS A 464 -13.59 5.70 -13.46
C LYS A 464 -13.39 4.19 -13.32
N LEU A 465 -12.19 3.68 -13.61
CA LEU A 465 -11.87 2.26 -13.48
C LEU A 465 -11.71 1.86 -12.01
N GLN A 466 -11.08 2.70 -11.19
CA GLN A 466 -10.91 2.44 -9.76
C GLN A 466 -12.25 2.37 -9.01
N GLU A 467 -13.28 3.13 -9.41
CA GLU A 467 -14.62 2.99 -8.82
C GLU A 467 -15.20 1.57 -8.96
N LYS A 468 -14.67 0.77 -9.89
CA LYS A 468 -15.07 -0.61 -10.18
C LYS A 468 -14.00 -1.65 -9.81
N SER A 469 -12.89 -1.23 -9.21
CA SER A 469 -11.83 -2.15 -8.81
C SER A 469 -12.25 -2.95 -7.57
N ILE A 470 -11.59 -4.10 -7.37
CA ILE A 470 -11.91 -5.03 -6.26
C ILE A 470 -11.57 -4.37 -4.93
N GLU A 471 -10.43 -3.66 -4.89
CA GLU A 471 -9.87 -3.04 -3.70
C GLU A 471 -10.02 -1.51 -3.74
N LYS A 472 -11.16 -1.03 -4.26
CA LYS A 472 -11.41 0.41 -4.35
C LYS A 472 -11.32 1.13 -2.99
N ASP A 473 -11.60 0.44 -1.90
CA ASP A 473 -11.60 1.01 -0.55
C ASP A 473 -10.18 1.25 0.00
N GLU A 474 -9.15 0.65 -0.62
CA GLU A 474 -7.74 0.88 -0.29
C GLU A 474 -7.27 2.29 -0.64
N ASN A 475 -7.91 2.90 -1.64
CA ASN A 475 -7.59 4.24 -2.11
C ASN A 475 -8.84 5.13 -2.07
N GLU A 476 -8.84 6.14 -1.19
CA GLU A 476 -9.93 7.13 -1.09
C GLU A 476 -10.06 7.94 -2.38
N ALA A 477 -8.95 8.27 -3.02
CA ALA A 477 -8.94 9.11 -4.21
C ALA A 477 -7.69 8.91 -5.07
N ILE A 478 -7.87 9.10 -6.38
CA ILE A 478 -6.79 9.11 -7.37
C ILE A 478 -6.53 10.54 -7.86
N TYR A 479 -5.26 10.85 -8.04
CA TYR A 479 -4.78 12.12 -8.57
C TYR A 479 -3.72 11.89 -9.64
N GLY A 480 -3.50 12.90 -10.48
CA GLY A 480 -2.45 12.89 -11.49
C GLY A 480 -1.54 14.11 -11.35
N ILE A 481 -0.24 13.88 -11.43
CA ILE A 481 0.79 14.92 -11.52
C ILE A 481 1.46 14.89 -12.89
N LYS A 482 1.38 16.01 -13.62
CA LYS A 482 2.07 16.19 -14.89
C LYS A 482 3.28 17.08 -14.68
N VAL A 483 4.47 16.60 -15.06
CA VAL A 483 5.71 17.38 -14.95
C VAL A 483 6.11 17.85 -16.34
N ASN A 484 6.11 19.16 -16.54
CA ASN A 484 6.65 19.78 -17.75
C ASN A 484 8.07 20.26 -17.46
N MET A 485 9.04 19.74 -18.20
CA MET A 485 10.41 20.21 -18.15
C MET A 485 10.68 21.27 -19.21
N PHE A 486 11.37 22.33 -18.82
CA PHE A 486 11.77 23.41 -19.71
C PHE A 486 13.26 23.67 -19.59
N LYS A 487 13.97 23.80 -20.71
CA LYS A 487 15.38 24.20 -20.73
C LYS A 487 15.56 25.60 -20.15
N ASN A 488 14.61 26.50 -20.43
CA ASN A 488 14.69 27.88 -19.98
C ASN A 488 13.31 28.57 -19.93
N LYS A 489 13.29 29.81 -19.41
CA LYS A 489 12.07 30.64 -19.30
C LYS A 489 11.38 30.89 -20.65
N LYS A 490 12.14 31.02 -21.74
CA LYS A 490 11.59 31.31 -23.08
C LYS A 490 10.75 30.14 -23.58
N GLU A 491 11.26 28.92 -23.39
CA GLU A 491 10.54 27.69 -23.73
C GLU A 491 9.24 27.56 -22.93
N ARG A 492 9.29 27.84 -21.63
CA ARG A 492 8.09 27.88 -20.77
C ARG A 492 7.06 28.88 -21.28
N THR A 493 7.45 30.12 -21.61
CA THR A 493 6.51 31.12 -22.12
C THR A 493 5.89 30.68 -23.45
N ARG A 494 6.68 30.09 -24.35
CA ARG A 494 6.16 29.52 -25.61
C ARG A 494 5.14 28.42 -25.35
N HIS A 495 5.43 27.53 -24.41
CA HIS A 495 4.50 26.47 -24.01
C HIS A 495 3.20 27.03 -23.40
N LEU A 496 3.29 28.02 -22.51
CA LEU A 496 2.12 28.69 -21.94
C LEU A 496 1.25 29.35 -23.01
N LEU A 497 1.86 30.01 -24.00
CA LEU A 497 1.15 30.61 -25.12
C LEU A 497 0.48 29.55 -26.01
N SER A 498 1.20 28.47 -26.34
CA SER A 498 0.65 27.34 -27.08
C SER A 498 -0.55 26.74 -26.36
N ARG A 499 -0.43 26.51 -25.05
CA ARG A 499 -1.54 26.02 -24.22
C ARG A 499 -2.71 26.99 -24.17
N PHE A 500 -2.46 28.29 -24.10
CA PHE A 500 -3.54 29.28 -24.15
C PHE A 500 -4.30 29.18 -25.47
N VAL A 501 -3.59 29.08 -26.60
CA VAL A 501 -4.18 28.89 -27.92
C VAL A 501 -4.95 27.56 -28.00
N GLU A 502 -4.38 26.47 -27.51
CA GLU A 502 -5.07 25.16 -27.43
C GLU A 502 -6.34 25.23 -26.59
N ILE A 503 -6.31 25.89 -25.43
CA ILE A 503 -7.49 26.09 -24.59
C ILE A 503 -8.57 26.87 -25.34
N VAL A 504 -8.18 27.94 -26.05
CA VAL A 504 -9.08 28.73 -26.89
C VAL A 504 -9.71 27.88 -28.00
N ILE A 505 -8.92 27.01 -28.64
CA ILE A 505 -9.39 26.12 -29.71
C ILE A 505 -10.31 25.01 -29.15
N GLN A 506 -9.89 24.34 -28.07
CA GLN A 506 -10.65 23.26 -27.43
C GLN A 506 -11.96 23.77 -26.82
N ASN A 507 -11.97 25.01 -26.36
CA ASN A 507 -13.15 25.68 -25.82
C ASN A 507 -13.67 26.75 -26.80
N LYS A 508 -13.57 26.50 -28.11
CA LYS A 508 -14.05 27.45 -29.13
C LYS A 508 -15.49 27.89 -28.88
N ASP A 509 -16.34 27.01 -28.36
CA ASP A 509 -17.74 27.32 -28.06
C ASP A 509 -17.86 28.35 -26.92
N LEU A 510 -16.97 28.29 -25.93
CA LEU A 510 -16.87 29.25 -24.82
C LEU A 510 -16.37 30.61 -25.32
N VAL A 511 -15.39 30.60 -26.23
CA VAL A 511 -14.85 31.81 -26.83
C VAL A 511 -15.90 32.47 -27.73
N ILE A 512 -16.60 31.68 -28.55
CA ILE A 512 -17.75 32.13 -29.35
C ILE A 512 -18.82 32.72 -28.43
N LEU A 513 -19.14 32.05 -27.32
CA LEU A 513 -20.12 32.55 -26.35
C LEU A 513 -19.71 33.89 -25.73
N ILE A 514 -18.48 34.02 -25.23
CA ILE A 514 -17.96 35.30 -24.69
C ILE A 514 -17.98 36.38 -25.76
N THR A 515 -17.64 36.02 -27.00
CA THR A 515 -17.68 36.93 -28.15
C THR A 515 -19.12 37.33 -28.50
N LEU A 516 -20.12 36.48 -28.26
CA LEU A 516 -21.55 36.77 -28.44
C LEU A 516 -22.16 37.57 -27.28
N LEU A 517 -21.59 37.47 -26.06
CA LEU A 517 -22.01 38.29 -24.91
C LEU A 517 -21.70 39.78 -25.10
N TYR A 518 -20.64 40.12 -25.84
CA TYR A 518 -20.30 41.51 -26.16
C TYR A 518 -21.38 42.24 -26.99
N PRO A 519 -21.80 41.75 -28.19
CA PRO A 519 -22.89 42.35 -28.93
C PRO A 519 -24.23 42.25 -28.19
N PHE A 520 -24.45 41.23 -27.35
CA PHE A 520 -25.62 41.17 -26.48
C PHE A 520 -25.68 42.31 -25.47
N GLY A 521 -24.57 42.57 -24.75
CA GLY A 521 -24.46 43.71 -23.85
C GLY A 521 -24.67 45.04 -24.57
N LEU A 522 -24.16 45.15 -25.81
CA LEU A 522 -24.36 46.32 -26.66
C LEU A 522 -25.84 46.49 -27.07
N SER A 523 -26.53 45.40 -27.43
CA SER A 523 -27.96 45.40 -27.76
C SER A 523 -28.82 45.80 -26.56
N ILE A 524 -28.54 45.27 -25.36
CA ILE A 524 -29.20 45.68 -24.12
C ILE A 524 -28.98 47.16 -23.84
N TYR A 525 -27.73 47.61 -23.92
CA TYR A 525 -27.39 49.02 -23.72
C TYR A 525 -28.16 49.93 -24.68
N ASN A 526 -28.19 49.59 -25.97
CA ASN A 526 -28.93 50.35 -26.98
C ASN A 526 -30.45 50.31 -26.75
N PHE A 527 -31.00 49.18 -26.30
CA PHE A 527 -32.41 49.04 -25.96
C PHE A 527 -32.80 49.89 -24.74
N ILE A 528 -32.01 49.85 -23.67
CA ILE A 528 -32.18 50.71 -22.49
C ILE A 528 -32.06 52.18 -22.89
N ARG A 529 -31.08 52.52 -23.74
CA ARG A 529 -30.92 53.89 -24.26
C ARG A 529 -32.17 54.35 -25.01
N LEU A 530 -32.69 53.54 -25.92
CA LEU A 530 -33.92 53.79 -26.67
C LEU A 530 -35.14 53.97 -25.75
N LEU A 531 -35.27 53.16 -24.70
CA LEU A 531 -36.33 53.32 -23.69
C LEU A 531 -36.18 54.63 -22.89
N SER A 532 -34.95 55.02 -22.57
CA SER A 532 -34.66 56.24 -21.80
C SER A 532 -34.85 57.53 -22.61
N GLU A 533 -34.67 57.47 -23.94
CA GLU A 533 -34.74 58.63 -24.84
C GLU A 533 -36.18 59.02 -25.23
N ASN A 534 -37.22 58.38 -24.67
CA ASN A 534 -38.64 58.77 -24.74
C ASN A 534 -39.17 59.16 -26.14
N THR A 535 -38.59 58.61 -27.20
CA THR A 535 -38.91 58.92 -28.60
C THR A 535 -39.55 57.70 -29.27
N LEU A 536 -40.76 57.33 -28.85
CA LEU A 536 -41.49 56.22 -29.46
C LEU A 536 -42.94 56.61 -29.77
N ASN A 537 -43.12 57.15 -30.98
CA ASN A 537 -44.40 57.24 -31.66
C ASN A 537 -44.32 56.42 -32.96
N ILE A 538 -44.13 55.09 -32.84
CA ILE A 538 -44.09 54.15 -33.98
C ILE A 538 -44.68 52.79 -33.54
N SER A 539 -46.00 52.66 -33.58
CA SER A 539 -46.76 51.52 -33.01
C SER A 539 -46.62 50.17 -33.74
N GLY A 540 -45.90 50.08 -34.87
CA GLY A 540 -45.74 48.82 -35.63
C GLY A 540 -44.31 48.29 -35.74
N TYR A 541 -43.31 49.15 -35.54
CA TYR A 541 -41.88 48.78 -35.62
C TYR A 541 -41.33 48.33 -34.26
N VAL A 542 -41.95 48.82 -33.17
CA VAL A 542 -41.59 48.51 -31.78
C VAL A 542 -41.88 47.06 -31.44
N ASP A 543 -43.00 46.49 -31.90
CA ASP A 543 -43.37 45.11 -31.57
C ASP A 543 -42.42 44.08 -32.18
N LYS A 544 -41.95 44.28 -33.42
CA LYS A 544 -40.97 43.38 -34.05
C LYS A 544 -39.58 43.48 -33.43
N ILE A 545 -39.15 44.69 -33.07
CA ILE A 545 -37.86 44.89 -32.39
C ILE A 545 -37.93 44.33 -30.96
N ALA A 546 -39.02 44.56 -30.23
CA ALA A 546 -39.21 44.05 -28.88
C ALA A 546 -39.26 42.52 -28.86
N VAL A 547 -40.01 41.88 -29.77
CA VAL A 547 -40.06 40.42 -29.89
C VAL A 547 -38.68 39.85 -30.23
N LYS A 548 -37.95 40.47 -31.18
CA LYS A 548 -36.58 40.05 -31.52
C LYS A 548 -35.63 40.18 -30.31
N SER A 549 -35.66 41.31 -29.61
CA SER A 549 -34.83 41.53 -28.42
C SER A 549 -35.15 40.56 -27.28
N VAL A 550 -36.43 40.22 -27.08
CA VAL A 550 -36.85 39.22 -26.08
C VAL A 550 -36.41 37.82 -26.49
N LEU A 551 -36.51 37.46 -27.77
CA LEU A 551 -36.03 36.16 -28.27
C LEU A 551 -34.50 36.03 -28.12
N GLU A 552 -33.77 37.09 -28.48
CA GLU A 552 -32.32 37.18 -28.28
C GLU A 552 -31.97 37.09 -26.79
N PHE A 553 -32.74 37.71 -25.90
CA PHE A 553 -32.55 37.61 -24.45
C PHE A 553 -32.73 36.18 -23.93
N ILE A 554 -33.79 35.48 -24.36
CA ILE A 554 -34.05 34.08 -23.96
C ILE A 554 -32.94 33.14 -24.46
N ILE A 555 -32.51 33.30 -25.73
CA ILE A 555 -31.41 32.51 -26.30
C ILE A 555 -30.12 32.73 -25.50
N ASN A 556 -29.83 33.97 -25.12
CA ASN A 556 -28.63 34.28 -24.33
C ASN A 556 -28.69 33.72 -22.90
N ILE A 557 -29.85 33.75 -22.22
CA ILE A 557 -30.02 33.07 -20.92
C ILE A 557 -29.75 31.57 -21.05
N PHE A 558 -30.30 30.94 -22.08
CA PHE A 558 -30.12 29.51 -22.31
C PHE A 558 -28.64 29.15 -22.53
N LEU A 559 -27.92 29.97 -23.30
CA LEU A 559 -26.49 29.81 -23.52
C LEU A 559 -25.65 30.02 -22.24
N ILE A 560 -26.03 30.97 -21.37
CA ILE A 560 -25.38 31.17 -20.05
C ILE A 560 -25.60 29.95 -19.13
N ILE A 561 -26.79 29.34 -19.13
CA ILE A 561 -27.07 28.14 -18.33
C ILE A 561 -26.20 26.97 -18.80
N ILE A 562 -26.13 26.71 -20.11
CA ILE A 562 -25.26 25.68 -20.69
C ILE A 562 -23.80 25.93 -20.31
N PHE A 563 -23.35 27.20 -20.34
CA PHE A 563 -22.02 27.58 -19.88
C PHE A 563 -21.78 27.25 -18.41
N CYS A 564 -22.69 27.62 -17.51
CA CYS A 564 -22.55 27.33 -16.08
C CYS A 564 -22.46 25.82 -15.80
N LEU A 565 -23.25 25.00 -16.53
CA LEU A 565 -23.22 23.54 -16.40
C LEU A 565 -21.89 22.94 -16.90
N ASN A 566 -21.40 23.38 -18.05
CA ASN A 566 -20.12 22.93 -18.60
C ASN A 566 -18.92 23.43 -17.77
N PHE A 567 -18.98 24.65 -17.25
CA PHE A 567 -17.93 25.23 -16.41
C PHE A 567 -17.82 24.49 -15.06
N LYS A 568 -18.96 24.10 -14.46
CA LYS A 568 -18.98 23.24 -13.26
C LYS A 568 -18.31 21.88 -13.52
N LYS A 569 -18.53 21.29 -14.70
CA LYS A 569 -17.85 20.03 -15.10
C LYS A 569 -16.34 20.22 -15.21
N ILE A 570 -15.87 21.32 -15.79
CA ILE A 570 -14.44 21.66 -15.91
C ILE A 570 -13.81 21.92 -14.53
N LEU A 571 -14.51 22.63 -13.64
CA LEU A 571 -14.02 22.91 -12.28
C LEU A 571 -13.88 21.62 -11.45
N ASN A 572 -14.84 20.70 -11.53
CA ASN A 572 -14.78 19.42 -10.83
C ASN A 572 -13.59 18.56 -11.30
N GLN A 573 -13.20 18.65 -12.57
CA GLN A 573 -12.02 17.92 -13.09
C GLN A 573 -10.67 18.49 -12.60
N LYS A 574 -10.60 19.77 -12.19
CA LYS A 574 -9.34 20.39 -11.74
C LYS A 574 -8.86 19.89 -10.37
N GLY A 575 -9.74 19.36 -9.52
CA GLY A 575 -9.37 18.86 -8.19
C GLY A 575 -8.42 17.66 -8.21
N HIS A 576 -8.44 16.87 -9.29
CA HIS A 576 -7.66 15.63 -9.44
C HIS A 576 -6.37 15.81 -10.25
N ARG A 577 -6.10 17.00 -10.80
CA ARG A 577 -4.98 17.24 -11.72
C ARG A 577 -4.04 18.31 -11.17
N LYS A 578 -2.75 18.00 -11.09
CA LYS A 578 -1.70 18.96 -10.74
C LYS A 578 -0.66 19.01 -11.86
N THR A 579 -0.20 20.21 -12.23
CA THR A 579 0.89 20.38 -13.20
C THR A 579 2.07 21.08 -12.52
N LEU A 580 3.24 20.45 -12.55
CA LEU A 580 4.51 21.04 -12.13
C LEU A 580 5.29 21.50 -13.36
N ASN A 581 5.91 22.68 -13.28
CA ASN A 581 6.76 23.21 -14.33
C ASN A 581 8.17 23.37 -13.73
N VAL A 582 9.14 22.62 -14.25
CA VAL A 582 10.50 22.53 -13.70
C VAL A 582 11.51 23.00 -14.75
N TYR A 583 12.55 23.72 -14.34
CA TYR A 583 13.65 24.11 -15.23
C TYR A 583 14.82 23.14 -15.15
N GLU A 584 15.33 22.70 -16.30
CA GLU A 584 16.40 21.69 -16.40
C GLU A 584 17.67 22.10 -15.62
N ASP A 585 18.09 23.36 -15.73
CA ASP A 585 19.28 23.92 -15.08
C ASP A 585 19.15 24.06 -13.55
N ARG A 586 17.95 23.83 -13.00
CA ARG A 586 17.63 24.01 -11.57
C ARG A 586 16.99 22.79 -10.93
N ILE A 587 16.99 21.64 -11.61
CA ILE A 587 16.31 20.43 -11.16
C ILE A 587 16.69 20.06 -9.72
N GLU A 588 17.97 20.03 -9.36
CA GLU A 588 18.38 19.66 -8.00
C GLU A 588 17.85 20.65 -6.94
N ASN A 589 17.88 21.96 -7.22
CA ASN A 589 17.41 22.98 -6.29
C ASN A 589 15.87 23.09 -6.24
N GLU A 590 15.17 22.87 -7.35
CA GLU A 590 13.71 22.87 -7.41
C GLU A 590 13.13 21.57 -6.85
N LEU A 591 13.81 20.43 -7.03
CA LEU A 591 13.49 19.16 -6.36
C LEU A 591 13.78 19.24 -4.86
N LEU A 592 14.89 19.83 -4.42
CA LEU A 592 15.12 20.12 -3.00
C LEU A 592 14.03 21.07 -2.47
N GLY A 593 13.67 22.11 -3.22
CA GLY A 593 12.61 23.04 -2.84
C GLY A 593 11.22 22.39 -2.76
N LEU A 594 10.91 21.47 -3.68
CA LEU A 594 9.70 20.65 -3.69
C LEU A 594 9.73 19.66 -2.52
N ALA A 595 10.84 18.96 -2.30
CA ALA A 595 11.05 18.05 -1.18
C ALA A 595 10.99 18.77 0.17
N VAL A 596 11.48 20.01 0.30
CA VAL A 596 11.36 20.86 1.50
C VAL A 596 9.94 21.38 1.68
N SER A 597 9.26 21.76 0.60
CA SER A 597 7.84 22.17 0.63
C SER A 597 6.93 21.00 1.00
N ILE A 598 7.25 19.80 0.50
CA ILE A 598 6.56 18.56 0.84
C ILE A 598 6.98 18.06 2.22
N LYS A 599 8.22 18.31 2.68
CA LYS A 599 8.66 18.05 4.06
C LYS A 599 7.90 18.92 5.06
N ARG A 600 7.68 20.21 4.74
CA ARG A 600 6.78 21.09 5.51
C ARG A 600 5.31 20.63 5.48
N LEU A 601 4.89 19.93 4.42
CA LEU A 601 3.60 19.23 4.36
C LEU A 601 3.65 17.90 5.16
N SER A 602 4.80 17.24 5.25
CA SER A 602 5.03 16.01 6.03
C SER A 602 5.04 16.24 7.53
N GLU A 603 5.54 17.39 7.97
CA GLU A 603 5.46 17.88 9.35
C GLU A 603 4.00 18.17 9.79
N LYS A 604 3.04 18.15 8.84
CA LYS A 604 1.59 18.17 9.08
C LYS A 604 0.91 16.80 8.88
N GLY A 605 1.66 15.69 8.89
CA GLY A 605 1.13 14.32 8.85
C GLY A 605 1.25 13.58 7.52
N ILE A 606 1.88 14.14 6.48
CA ILE A 606 2.05 13.48 5.17
C ILE A 606 3.35 12.66 5.16
N SER A 607 3.30 11.36 5.48
CA SER A 607 4.48 10.48 5.41
C SER A 607 4.55 9.67 4.11
N SER A 608 5.07 10.23 3.04
CA SER A 608 5.45 9.39 1.89
C SER A 608 6.74 9.87 1.26
N TYR A 609 7.83 9.57 1.96
CA TYR A 609 9.18 9.58 1.38
C TYR A 609 9.23 8.73 0.08
N LEU A 610 8.42 7.67 0.00
CA LEU A 610 8.21 6.88 -1.21
C LEU A 610 7.66 7.70 -2.39
N PHE A 611 6.55 8.42 -2.19
CA PHE A 611 5.97 9.28 -3.24
C PHE A 611 6.98 10.33 -3.74
N LEU A 612 7.77 10.91 -2.82
CA LEU A 612 8.86 11.83 -3.17
C LEU A 612 9.98 11.16 -3.96
N GLY A 613 10.43 9.99 -3.52
CA GLY A 613 11.44 9.19 -4.22
C GLY A 613 10.98 8.84 -5.62
N MET A 614 9.71 8.48 -5.79
CA MET A 614 9.11 8.13 -7.08
C MET A 614 8.99 9.32 -8.02
N ILE A 615 8.61 10.50 -7.53
CA ILE A 615 8.65 11.74 -8.32
C ILE A 615 10.10 12.07 -8.73
N TYR A 616 11.05 11.94 -7.80
CA TYR A 616 12.46 12.19 -8.08
C TYR A 616 12.98 11.26 -9.17
N MET A 617 12.72 9.95 -9.07
CA MET A 617 13.10 8.96 -10.06
C MET A 617 12.45 9.23 -11.42
N TYR A 618 11.15 9.57 -11.46
CA TYR A 618 10.48 9.94 -12.70
C TYR A 618 11.15 11.14 -13.39
N ILE A 619 11.46 12.19 -12.63
CA ILE A 619 12.15 13.38 -13.15
C ILE A 619 13.57 13.03 -13.60
N TYR A 620 14.29 12.22 -12.83
CA TYR A 620 15.63 11.75 -13.20
C TYR A 620 15.60 11.02 -14.55
N THR A 621 14.66 10.08 -14.75
CA THR A 621 14.49 9.34 -16.01
C THR A 621 14.21 10.30 -17.19
N LEU A 622 13.34 11.30 -17.02
CA LEU A 622 13.08 12.31 -18.05
C LEU A 622 14.34 13.10 -18.43
N THR A 623 15.25 13.32 -17.48
CA THR A 623 16.48 14.10 -17.72
C THR A 623 17.59 13.27 -18.35
N SER A 624 17.72 11.99 -17.99
CA SER A 624 18.67 11.09 -18.63
C SER A 624 18.32 10.88 -20.10
N ASP A 625 17.03 10.67 -20.41
CA ASP A 625 16.57 10.41 -21.78
C ASP A 625 16.77 11.66 -22.69
N ASN A 626 16.63 12.87 -22.15
CA ASN A 626 16.89 14.13 -22.89
C ASN A 626 18.38 14.39 -23.17
N LYS A 627 19.29 14.01 -22.25
CA LYS A 627 20.74 14.13 -22.45
C LYS A 627 21.26 13.15 -23.50
N GLU A 628 20.60 12.02 -23.69
CA GLU A 628 20.98 11.06 -24.74
C GLU A 628 20.57 11.54 -26.14
N ASN A 629 19.34 12.04 -26.30
CA ASN A 629 18.85 12.57 -27.59
C ASN A 629 19.54 13.85 -28.08
N SER A 630 20.33 14.52 -27.23
CA SER A 630 21.10 15.72 -27.60
C SER A 630 22.56 15.43 -27.95
N ASN A 631 23.03 14.19 -27.73
CA ASN A 631 24.39 13.74 -28.08
C ASN A 631 24.42 12.77 -29.28
N THR A 632 23.25 12.44 -29.84
CA THR A 632 23.06 11.82 -31.16
C THR A 632 22.59 12.87 -32.15
#